data_AF-A0A814TSK9-F1
#
_entry.id   AF-A0A814TSK9-F1
#
_cell.length_a   1.000
_cell.length_b   1.000
_cell.length_c   1.000
_cell.angle_alpha   90.00
_cell.angle_beta   90.00
_cell.angle_gamma   90.00
#
_symmetry.space_group_name_H-M   'P 1'
#
loop_
_entity.id
_entity.type
_entity.pdbx_description
1 polymer ?
#
loop_
_entity_poly.entity_id
_entity_poly.type
_entity_poly.pdbx_seq_one_letter_code
_entity_poly.pdbx_strand_id
1 'polypeptide(L)'
;MANNFTYNYNQLLKQCQYVPMAIEEQVCVIYAGVRGHLDKVDPSKITKFEQAFLQHLKGQHKDILESVRSKNEITPETDAKLKEIVQNFVSSFKA
;
A
#
# COMPACT_ATOMS: atom_id res chain seq x y z
N MET A 1 16.54 -16.28 -41.74
CA MET A 1 17.15 -15.62 -40.57
C MET A 1 16.11 -14.67 -40.00
N ALA A 2 15.58 -15.00 -38.82
CA ALA A 2 14.41 -14.38 -38.23
C ALA A 2 14.71 -12.98 -37.65
N ASN A 3 13.82 -12.02 -37.94
CA ASN A 3 13.81 -10.67 -37.39
C ASN A 3 13.44 -10.71 -35.89
N ASN A 4 14.43 -10.97 -35.04
CA ASN A 4 14.28 -11.01 -33.58
C ASN A 4 14.50 -9.64 -32.89
N PHE A 5 14.56 -8.53 -33.65
CA PHE A 5 14.90 -7.22 -33.09
C PHE A 5 13.71 -6.40 -32.58
N THR A 6 12.45 -6.79 -32.84
CA THR A 6 11.28 -5.97 -32.47
C THR A 6 10.67 -6.33 -31.11
N TYR A 7 11.07 -7.45 -30.49
CA TYR A 7 10.41 -7.96 -29.27
C TYR A 7 10.98 -7.45 -27.94
N ASN A 8 12.13 -6.75 -27.94
CA ASN A 8 12.82 -6.39 -26.69
C ASN A 8 12.53 -4.96 -26.18
N TYR A 9 12.07 -4.03 -27.01
CA TYR A 9 11.82 -2.65 -26.56
C TYR A 9 10.54 -2.49 -25.72
N ASN A 10 9.48 -3.25 -26.04
CA ASN A 10 8.21 -3.20 -25.28
C ASN A 10 8.32 -3.85 -23.88
N GLN A 11 9.30 -4.71 -23.65
CA GLN A 11 9.51 -5.31 -22.32
C GLN A 11 10.48 -4.49 -21.46
N LEU A 12 11.39 -3.73 -22.09
CA LEU A 12 12.29 -2.78 -21.42
C LEU A 12 11.60 -1.46 -21.05
N LEU A 13 10.49 -1.10 -21.71
CA LEU A 13 9.60 0.01 -21.33
C LEU A 13 8.61 -0.34 -20.20
N LYS A 14 8.81 -1.45 -19.48
CA LYS A 14 8.25 -1.62 -18.13
C LYS A 14 9.07 -0.80 -17.15
N GLN A 15 9.05 0.53 -17.27
CA GLN A 15 9.28 1.31 -16.07
C GLN A 15 8.23 0.85 -15.04
N CYS A 16 8.64 0.47 -13.83
CA CYS A 16 7.81 0.69 -12.64
C CYS A 16 7.67 2.21 -12.48
N GLN A 17 6.99 2.81 -13.46
CA GLN A 17 6.80 4.24 -13.58
C GLN A 17 5.83 4.55 -12.47
N TYR A 18 6.33 5.23 -11.42
CA TYR A 18 5.60 5.82 -10.30
C TYR A 18 4.10 5.59 -10.46
N VAL A 19 3.60 4.46 -9.97
CA VAL A 19 2.15 4.23 -9.99
C VAL A 19 1.61 5.37 -9.13
N PRO A 20 0.83 6.30 -9.68
CA PRO A 20 0.30 7.39 -8.89
C PRO A 20 -0.53 6.73 -7.80
N MET A 21 0.00 6.77 -6.58
CA MET A 21 -0.70 6.28 -5.41
C MET A 21 -1.81 7.27 -5.15
N ALA A 22 -3.04 6.76 -5.02
CA ALA A 22 -4.16 7.62 -4.69
C ALA A 22 -3.92 8.25 -3.30
N ILE A 23 -4.47 9.45 -3.06
CA ILE A 23 -4.22 10.17 -1.80
C ILE A 23 -4.69 9.33 -0.61
N GLU A 24 -5.84 8.67 -0.72
CA GLU A 24 -6.38 7.77 0.30
C GLU A 24 -5.44 6.61 0.62
N GLU A 25 -4.72 6.10 -0.38
CA GLU A 25 -3.74 5.02 -0.22
C GLU A 25 -2.50 5.54 0.52
N GLN A 26 -1.99 6.71 0.13
CA GLN A 26 -0.86 7.37 0.80
C GLN A 26 -1.19 7.67 2.26
N VAL A 27 -2.38 8.20 2.53
CA VAL A 27 -2.86 8.51 3.88
C VAL A 27 -2.89 7.26 4.76
N CYS A 28 -3.37 6.12 4.24
CA CYS A 28 -3.40 4.88 5.02
C CYS A 28 -1.99 4.33 5.32
N VAL A 29 -1.06 4.42 4.37
CA VAL A 29 0.33 3.98 4.58
C VAL A 29 1.05 4.87 5.60
N ILE A 30 0.92 6.18 5.47
CA ILE A 30 1.50 7.15 6.40
C ILE A 30 0.90 6.96 7.80
N TYR A 31 -0.40 6.73 7.90
CA TYR A 31 -1.08 6.45 9.16
C TYR A 31 -0.44 5.26 9.91
N ALA A 32 -0.15 4.16 9.19
CA ALA A 32 0.49 2.99 9.78
C ALA A 32 1.89 3.32 10.33
N GLY A 33 2.66 4.16 9.64
CA GLY A 33 4.00 4.58 10.08
C GLY A 33 3.99 5.57 11.25
N VAL A 34 3.16 6.61 11.20
CA VAL A 34 3.18 7.72 12.19
C VAL A 34 2.70 7.28 13.58
N ARG A 35 1.83 6.26 13.66
CA ARG A 35 1.29 5.75 14.93
C ARG A 35 2.19 4.72 15.63
N GLY A 36 3.42 4.51 15.15
CA GLY A 36 4.37 3.56 15.73
C GLY A 36 4.00 2.09 15.51
N HIS A 37 3.03 1.79 14.63
CA HIS A 37 2.65 0.40 14.35
C HIS A 37 3.75 -0.36 13.60
N LEU A 38 4.67 0.36 12.95
CA LEU A 38 5.81 -0.20 12.22
C LEU A 38 7.08 -0.28 13.06
N ASP A 39 7.07 0.08 14.36
CA ASP A 39 8.26 0.07 15.22
C ASP A 39 8.91 -1.32 15.33
N LYS A 40 8.11 -2.38 15.11
CA LYS A 40 8.57 -3.79 15.13
C LYS A 40 8.97 -4.33 13.77
N VAL A 41 8.80 -3.54 12.70
CA VAL A 41 9.11 -3.94 11.33
C VAL A 41 10.54 -3.49 11.01
N ASP A 42 11.35 -4.41 10.49
CA ASP A 42 12.70 -4.08 10.04
C ASP A 42 12.66 -2.98 8.95
N PRO A 43 13.48 -1.93 9.05
CA PRO A 43 13.52 -0.85 8.05
C PRO A 43 13.69 -1.33 6.61
N SER A 44 14.44 -2.42 6.40
CA SER A 44 14.66 -3.04 5.08
C SER A 44 13.39 -3.68 4.49
N LYS A 45 12.37 -3.92 5.32
CA LYS A 45 11.11 -4.58 4.95
C LYS A 45 9.93 -3.59 4.82
N ILE A 46 10.13 -2.31 5.12
CA ILE A 46 9.08 -1.28 5.04
C ILE A 46 8.48 -1.21 3.63
N THR A 47 9.29 -1.23 2.58
CA THR A 47 8.78 -1.19 1.20
C THR A 47 7.92 -2.42 0.85
N LYS A 48 8.27 -3.59 1.38
CA LYS A 48 7.46 -4.81 1.21
C LYS A 48 6.17 -4.75 2.02
N PHE A 49 6.24 -4.21 3.24
CA PHE A 49 5.08 -3.97 4.08
C PHE A 49 4.10 -3.04 3.38
N GLU A 50 4.56 -1.90 2.86
CA GLU A 50 3.73 -0.91 2.16
C GLU A 50 2.98 -1.55 0.99
N GLN A 51 3.69 -2.28 0.11
CA GLN A 51 3.07 -2.94 -1.03
C GLN A 51 2.04 -3.99 -0.60
N ALA A 52 2.37 -4.83 0.38
CA ALA A 52 1.48 -5.88 0.85
C ALA A 52 0.26 -5.32 1.61
N PHE A 53 0.47 -4.28 2.42
CA PHE A 53 -0.59 -3.58 3.15
C PHE A 53 -1.54 -2.88 2.18
N LEU A 54 -1.03 -2.20 1.15
CA LEU A 54 -1.86 -1.61 0.12
C LEU A 54 -2.66 -2.65 -0.66
N GLN A 55 -2.08 -3.79 -1.00
CA GLN A 55 -2.81 -4.89 -1.63
C GLN A 55 -3.92 -5.44 -0.71
N HIS A 56 -3.64 -5.55 0.58
CA HIS A 56 -4.61 -5.98 1.58
C HIS A 56 -5.78 -4.99 1.70
N LEU A 57 -5.50 -3.69 1.78
CA LEU A 57 -6.53 -2.64 1.80
C LEU A 57 -7.38 -2.66 0.52
N LYS A 58 -6.75 -2.72 -0.66
CA LYS A 58 -7.47 -2.80 -1.94
C LYS A 58 -8.27 -4.09 -2.10
N GLY A 59 -7.84 -5.19 -1.48
CA GLY A 59 -8.51 -6.48 -1.57
C GLY A 59 -9.69 -6.64 -0.62
N GLN A 60 -9.53 -6.15 0.63
CA GLN A 60 -10.42 -6.50 1.74
C GLN A 60 -11.05 -5.30 2.44
N HIS A 61 -10.49 -4.09 2.27
CA HIS A 61 -10.90 -2.89 3.01
C HIS A 61 -11.05 -1.67 2.09
N LYS A 62 -11.68 -1.87 0.92
CA LYS A 62 -11.94 -0.78 -0.04
C LYS A 62 -12.83 0.31 0.55
N ASP A 63 -13.73 -0.06 1.46
CA ASP A 63 -14.60 0.85 2.21
C ASP A 63 -13.81 1.90 3.00
N ILE A 64 -12.65 1.53 3.56
CA ILE A 64 -11.76 2.46 4.24
C ILE A 64 -11.15 3.45 3.25
N LEU A 65 -10.65 2.96 2.11
CA LEU A 65 -10.10 3.81 1.06
C LEU A 65 -11.15 4.79 0.53
N GLU A 66 -12.38 4.33 0.31
CA GLU A 66 -13.50 5.17 -0.12
C GLU A 66 -13.90 6.19 0.95
N SER A 67 -13.97 5.79 2.23
CA SER A 67 -14.28 6.71 3.34
C SER A 67 -13.26 7.83 3.43
N VAL A 68 -11.96 7.51 3.35
CA VAL A 68 -10.87 8.50 3.36
C VAL A 68 -10.95 9.40 2.14
N ARG A 69 -11.20 8.84 0.95
CA ARG A 69 -11.32 9.60 -0.29
C ARG A 69 -12.51 10.56 -0.28
N SER A 70 -13.67 10.12 0.20
CA SER A 70 -14.90 10.92 0.21
C SER A 70 -14.89 12.00 1.28
N LYS A 71 -14.37 11.69 2.47
CA LYS A 71 -14.38 12.62 3.60
C LYS A 71 -13.14 13.53 3.62
N ASN A 72 -12.08 13.17 2.89
CA ASN A 72 -10.76 13.82 2.94
C ASN A 72 -10.18 13.93 4.36
N GLU A 73 -10.62 13.07 5.27
CA GLU A 73 -10.16 13.00 6.65
C GLU A 73 -10.25 11.56 7.17
N ILE A 74 -9.45 11.24 8.19
CA ILE A 74 -9.62 10.01 8.97
C ILE A 74 -10.57 10.34 10.13
N THR A 75 -11.85 10.00 9.96
CA THR A 75 -12.83 10.13 11.05
C THR A 75 -12.51 9.18 12.21
N PRO A 76 -13.03 9.42 13.43
CA PRO A 76 -12.81 8.52 14.57
C PRO A 76 -13.22 7.07 14.30
N GLU A 77 -14.28 6.86 13.52
CA GLU A 77 -14.70 5.51 13.08
C GLU A 77 -13.68 4.86 12.13
N THR A 78 -13.16 5.63 11.18
CA THR A 78 -12.16 5.16 10.21
C THR A 78 -10.83 4.90 10.92
N ASP A 79 -10.45 5.72 11.90
CA ASP A 79 -9.27 5.55 12.75
C ASP A 79 -9.34 4.22 13.52
N ALA A 80 -10.47 3.96 14.20
CA ALA A 80 -10.65 2.72 14.96
C ALA A 80 -10.52 1.47 14.07
N LYS A 81 -11.18 1.47 12.90
CA LYS A 81 -11.10 0.36 11.94
C LYS A 81 -9.70 0.20 11.36
N LEU A 82 -9.09 1.30 10.90
CA LEU A 82 -7.76 1.27 10.28
C LEU A 82 -6.70 0.80 11.29
N LYS A 83 -6.81 1.21 12.56
CA LYS A 83 -5.96 0.72 13.64
C LYS A 83 -6.04 -0.79 13.82
N GLU A 84 -7.25 -1.35 13.88
CA GLU A 84 -7.43 -2.81 13.99
C GLU A 84 -6.84 -3.55 12.79
N ILE A 85 -7.08 -3.05 11.57
CA ILE A 85 -6.54 -3.63 10.34
C ILE A 85 -5.01 -3.60 10.36
N VAL A 86 -4.41 -2.46 10.71
CA VAL A 86 -2.94 -2.32 10.79
C VAL A 86 -2.37 -3.26 11.84
N GLN A 87 -2.96 -3.35 13.03
CA GLN A 87 -2.48 -4.23 14.10
C GLN A 87 -2.55 -5.70 13.72
N ASN A 88 -3.67 -6.14 13.12
CA ASN A 88 -3.85 -7.49 12.64
C ASN A 88 -2.88 -7.80 11.50
N PHE A 89 -2.73 -6.87 10.56
CA PHE A 89 -1.83 -7.02 9.43
C PHE A 89 -0.36 -7.12 9.89
N VAL A 90 0.12 -6.20 10.74
CA VAL A 90 1.48 -6.24 11.30
C VAL A 90 1.73 -7.54 12.07
N SER A 91 0.76 -8.03 12.82
CA SER A 91 0.87 -9.31 13.55
C SER A 91 0.96 -10.52 12.60
N SER A 92 0.24 -10.46 11.47
CA SER A 92 0.28 -11.49 10.43
C SER A 92 1.50 -11.36 9.49
N PHE A 93 2.06 -10.16 9.39
CA PHE A 93 3.20 -9.83 8.55
C PHE A 93 4.46 -10.39 9.18
N LYS A 94 4.70 -11.68 8.91
CA LYS A 94 5.97 -12.32 9.21
C LYS A 94 6.99 -11.84 8.20
N ALA A 95 7.69 -10.79 8.64
CA ALA A 95 8.90 -10.27 8.03
C ALA A 95 9.96 -11.36 7.86
#